data_AF-A0A0S8AK67-F1
#
_entry.id   AF-A0A0S8AK67-F1
#
_cell.length_a   1.000
_cell.length_b   1.000
_cell.length_c   1.000
_cell.angle_alpha   90.00
_cell.angle_beta   90.00
_cell.angle_gamma   90.00
#
_symmetry.space_group_name_H-M   'P 1'
#
loop_
_entity.id
_entity.type
_entity.pdbx_description
1 polymer ?
#
loop_
_entity_poly.entity_id
_entity_poly.type
_entity_poly.pdbx_seq_one_letter_code
_entity_poly.pdbx_strand_id
1 'polypeptide(L)'
;MISHWRLDGDATDSQSSYDGVVYGDPVWIPSSQAKIGSGAIYMDGEDYIAIDANDYPALTGSFTIDAWVKTVGNNENQIIISKGQSSWRLGIEGQSNKIFFSCNGLSGTSYLPGSTSLIDGIWYHVAGVYDQLEQKMYIYLDGFLDNEANSLGTINPNTYDIWIGGDPEQPEPGYWWEGYIDNVRLYNHALSVSEIFYRERYHVDAKTGNDNNDGLKRQTAFETIQHAIEAADDGDIILVWPGIYNGPINFQQKAITIKSTADAAIIESPGDYGVLFYFGEQADSILENFIIKDSVVGISISGSSPTLRNLTVVGNDYGIDVWGYSFPQIESCILWDNEYSDIFTEAFPPNVTYSCIERTYEGEGNISVDPLFADPNNEDFHLQSQIGRYLPDQSNAPKPKPENWVIDEYHSPCIDAGPADVNPMQESMPNGGRVNIGAYGCTPFASKSPWPLKADVNFNGQVLTEDLYRFIENWIFTEPQ
;
A
#
# COMPACT_ATOMS: atom_id res chain seq x y z
N MET A 1 -10.69 -11.65 4.60
CA MET A 1 -10.33 -11.38 6.03
C MET A 1 -11.58 -11.36 6.94
N ILE A 2 -11.48 -11.34 8.28
CA ILE A 2 -12.64 -11.00 9.16
C ILE A 2 -12.43 -9.80 10.10
N SER A 3 -11.19 -9.45 10.43
CA SER A 3 -10.85 -8.22 11.15
C SER A 3 -9.47 -7.74 10.79
N HIS A 4 -9.29 -6.42 10.79
CA HIS A 4 -8.05 -5.72 10.61
C HIS A 4 -8.03 -4.46 11.47
N TRP A 5 -7.24 -4.49 12.54
CA TRP A 5 -6.91 -3.32 13.33
C TRP A 5 -5.58 -2.76 12.83
N ARG A 6 -5.64 -1.64 12.09
CA ARG A 6 -4.44 -0.99 11.54
C ARG A 6 -3.55 -0.44 12.65
N LEU A 7 -4.17 0.06 13.73
CA LEU A 7 -3.49 0.70 14.87
C LEU A 7 -2.79 2.02 14.49
N ASP A 8 -3.37 2.70 13.51
CA ASP A 8 -2.93 3.95 12.88
C ASP A 8 -3.36 5.21 13.69
N GLY A 9 -3.45 5.11 15.01
CA GLY A 9 -3.93 6.17 15.90
C GLY A 9 -5.31 5.93 16.51
N ASP A 10 -5.96 4.82 16.14
CA ASP A 10 -7.18 4.32 16.77
C ASP A 10 -7.23 2.78 16.79
N ALA A 11 -8.28 2.24 17.42
CA ALA A 11 -8.53 0.79 17.50
C ALA A 11 -9.72 0.36 16.62
N THR A 12 -10.01 1.12 15.55
CA THR A 12 -11.11 0.81 14.62
C THR A 12 -10.78 -0.42 13.79
N ASP A 13 -11.77 -1.27 13.54
CA ASP A 13 -11.63 -2.41 12.62
C ASP A 13 -11.93 -1.96 11.19
N SER A 14 -10.94 -2.01 10.29
CA SER A 14 -11.13 -1.57 8.90
C SER A 14 -11.79 -2.61 7.99
N GLN A 15 -12.11 -3.80 8.52
CA GLN A 15 -12.74 -4.87 7.75
C GLN A 15 -14.22 -5.10 8.11
N SER A 16 -14.62 -4.77 9.33
CA SER A 16 -15.99 -4.96 9.79
C SER A 16 -16.33 -3.97 10.90
N SER A 17 -17.23 -4.32 11.82
CA SER A 17 -17.64 -3.45 12.92
C SER A 17 -17.07 -3.91 14.27
N TYR A 18 -16.01 -4.71 14.28
CA TYR A 18 -15.40 -5.25 15.51
C TYR A 18 -14.37 -4.27 16.09
N ASP A 19 -14.81 -3.02 16.29
CA ASP A 19 -13.98 -1.96 16.85
C ASP A 19 -13.50 -2.32 18.27
N GLY A 20 -12.25 -1.99 18.55
CA GLY A 20 -11.63 -2.19 19.85
C GLY A 20 -11.87 -1.02 20.80
N VAL A 21 -12.01 -1.34 22.09
CA VAL A 21 -12.00 -0.36 23.18
C VAL A 21 -10.63 -0.39 23.84
N VAL A 22 -9.96 0.75 23.86
CA VAL A 22 -8.62 0.91 24.45
C VAL A 22 -8.72 1.03 25.98
N TYR A 23 -7.90 0.27 26.69
CA TYR A 23 -7.71 0.31 28.15
C TYR A 23 -6.25 0.59 28.48
N GLY A 24 -6.03 1.35 29.57
CA GLY A 24 -4.72 1.90 29.92
C GLY A 24 -4.48 3.27 29.28
N ASP A 25 -3.21 3.61 29.08
CA ASP A 25 -2.74 4.83 28.43
C ASP A 25 -1.65 4.55 27.38
N PRO A 26 -1.91 3.67 26.40
CA PRO A 26 -0.93 3.34 25.39
C PRO A 26 -0.59 4.55 24.52
N VAL A 27 0.62 4.54 23.96
CA VAL A 27 1.14 5.63 23.16
C VAL A 27 0.97 5.34 21.68
N TRP A 28 0.14 6.12 21.00
CA TRP A 28 0.05 6.13 19.54
C TRP A 28 1.29 6.84 18.94
N ILE A 29 2.04 6.13 18.12
CA ILE A 29 3.26 6.62 17.49
C ILE A 29 3.03 6.96 16.00
N PRO A 30 3.77 7.93 15.44
CA PRO A 30 3.57 8.35 14.05
C PRO A 30 4.18 7.37 13.03
N SER A 31 3.78 7.52 11.77
CA SER A 31 4.26 6.74 10.61
C SER A 31 5.78 6.60 10.50
N SER A 32 6.56 7.59 10.96
CA SER A 32 8.03 7.55 10.94
C SER A 32 8.64 6.49 11.87
N GLN A 33 7.85 5.93 12.78
CA GLN A 33 8.24 4.87 13.71
C GLN A 33 7.39 3.60 13.57
N ALA A 34 6.24 3.70 12.92
CA ALA A 34 5.35 2.60 12.57
C ALA A 34 6.00 1.68 11.54
N LYS A 35 5.40 0.49 11.36
CA LYS A 35 5.87 -0.46 10.37
C LYS A 35 5.14 -0.28 9.05
N ILE A 36 3.82 -0.11 9.10
CA ILE A 36 2.95 0.13 7.95
C ILE A 36 1.98 1.25 8.32
N GLY A 37 1.46 1.97 7.33
CA GLY A 37 0.40 2.95 7.56
C GLY A 37 0.88 4.26 8.17
N SER A 38 -0.08 4.93 8.81
CA SER A 38 0.07 6.28 9.35
C SER A 38 0.47 6.31 10.84
N GLY A 39 0.45 5.16 11.53
CA GLY A 39 0.85 5.06 12.92
C GLY A 39 1.00 3.61 13.41
N ALA A 40 1.30 3.46 14.69
CA ALA A 40 1.30 2.18 15.39
C ALA A 40 1.04 2.43 16.88
N ILE A 41 0.85 1.38 17.67
CA ILE A 41 0.67 1.50 19.13
C ILE A 41 1.88 0.97 19.88
N TYR A 42 2.30 1.71 20.91
CA TYR A 42 3.23 1.24 21.94
C TYR A 42 2.44 0.99 23.23
N MET A 43 2.63 -0.18 23.83
CA MET A 43 2.04 -0.57 25.11
C MET A 43 3.15 -0.81 26.14
N ASP A 44 2.88 -0.45 27.39
CA ASP A 44 3.88 -0.41 28.47
C ASP A 44 3.84 -1.59 29.45
N GLY A 45 2.99 -2.59 29.18
CA GLY A 45 2.79 -3.75 30.04
C GLY A 45 1.58 -3.65 30.98
N GLU A 46 0.76 -2.60 30.88
CA GLU A 46 -0.55 -2.52 31.55
C GLU A 46 -1.71 -2.13 30.60
N ASP A 47 -1.40 -1.97 29.30
CA ASP A 47 -2.36 -1.58 28.27
C ASP A 47 -2.93 -2.77 27.50
N TYR A 48 -4.16 -2.63 27.00
CA TYR A 48 -4.75 -3.58 26.04
C TYR A 48 -5.90 -2.95 25.27
N ILE A 49 -6.27 -3.59 24.15
CA ILE A 49 -7.49 -3.27 23.39
C ILE A 49 -8.43 -4.46 23.54
N ALA A 50 -9.66 -4.22 24.02
CA ALA A 50 -10.69 -5.25 24.12
C ALA A 50 -11.70 -5.16 22.98
N ILE A 51 -11.97 -6.30 22.36
CA ILE A 51 -12.99 -6.49 21.33
C ILE A 51 -14.06 -7.41 21.91
N ASP A 52 -15.31 -6.94 21.91
CA ASP A 52 -16.44 -7.64 22.55
C ASP A 52 -16.65 -9.04 21.93
N ALA A 53 -16.58 -10.07 22.78
CA ALA A 53 -16.76 -11.46 22.38
C ALA A 53 -18.15 -11.75 21.80
N ASN A 54 -19.17 -11.01 22.19
CA ASN A 54 -20.57 -11.30 21.83
C ASN A 54 -20.85 -11.02 20.36
N ASP A 55 -20.09 -10.11 19.76
CA ASP A 55 -20.22 -9.74 18.35
C ASP A 55 -19.29 -10.58 17.47
N TYR A 56 -18.23 -11.19 18.04
CA TYR A 56 -17.20 -11.89 17.28
C TYR A 56 -17.52 -13.38 17.01
N PRO A 57 -17.34 -13.90 15.79
CA PRO A 57 -17.59 -15.31 15.48
C PRO A 57 -16.63 -16.25 16.22
N ALA A 58 -17.14 -17.41 16.65
CA ALA A 58 -16.31 -18.44 17.29
C ALA A 58 -15.36 -19.10 16.27
N LEU A 59 -14.05 -18.93 16.47
CA LEU A 59 -13.00 -19.52 15.64
C LEU A 59 -12.65 -20.93 16.13
N THR A 60 -13.49 -21.92 15.82
CA THR A 60 -13.29 -23.31 16.28
C THR A 60 -12.59 -24.21 15.24
N GLY A 61 -12.43 -23.73 14.00
CA GLY A 61 -11.84 -24.44 12.87
C GLY A 61 -10.59 -23.75 12.34
N SER A 62 -10.30 -23.88 11.03
CA SER A 62 -9.14 -23.22 10.41
C SER A 62 -9.20 -21.69 10.58
N PHE A 63 -8.09 -21.08 10.95
CA PHE A 63 -7.99 -19.63 11.11
C PHE A 63 -6.52 -19.18 11.07
N THR A 64 -6.32 -17.89 10.82
CA THR A 64 -5.01 -17.24 10.80
C THR A 64 -5.06 -15.96 11.61
N ILE A 65 -4.00 -15.70 12.38
CA ILE A 65 -3.72 -14.42 13.01
C ILE A 65 -2.36 -13.96 12.52
N ASP A 66 -2.24 -12.68 12.18
CA ASP A 66 -0.95 -12.04 11.97
C ASP A 66 -0.88 -10.61 12.52
N ALA A 67 0.33 -10.15 12.77
CA ALA A 67 0.62 -8.81 13.25
C ALA A 67 2.06 -8.42 12.93
N TRP A 68 2.34 -7.11 12.87
CA TRP A 68 3.68 -6.58 13.04
C TRP A 68 3.94 -6.31 14.51
N VAL A 69 5.10 -6.72 15.01
CA VAL A 69 5.52 -6.49 16.40
C VAL A 69 6.97 -6.08 16.48
N LYS A 70 7.29 -5.26 17.49
CA LYS A 70 8.66 -4.91 17.86
C LYS A 70 8.80 -5.00 19.38
N THR A 71 9.53 -6.00 19.83
CA THR A 71 9.79 -6.26 21.25
C THR A 71 10.80 -5.25 21.81
N VAL A 72 10.72 -4.99 23.11
CA VAL A 72 11.62 -4.05 23.83
C VAL A 72 12.47 -4.72 24.92
N GLY A 73 12.42 -6.06 25.00
CA GLY A 73 13.19 -6.87 25.93
C GLY A 73 12.46 -7.10 27.26
N ASN A 74 11.72 -8.21 27.35
CA ASN A 74 11.02 -8.65 28.55
C ASN A 74 11.22 -10.17 28.74
N ASN A 75 11.37 -10.63 29.98
CA ASN A 75 11.64 -12.05 30.30
C ASN A 75 10.38 -12.85 30.67
N GLU A 76 9.22 -12.18 30.74
CA GLU A 76 7.92 -12.81 30.95
C GLU A 76 7.27 -13.17 29.61
N ASN A 77 6.34 -14.11 29.60
CA ASN A 77 5.59 -14.40 28.40
C ASN A 77 4.64 -13.24 28.12
N GLN A 78 4.55 -12.83 26.86
CA GLN A 78 3.76 -11.66 26.45
C GLN A 78 2.75 -12.07 25.40
N ILE A 79 1.56 -11.46 25.41
CA ILE A 79 0.48 -11.79 24.48
C ILE A 79 0.27 -10.64 23.50
N ILE A 80 0.39 -10.95 22.22
CA ILE A 80 0.12 -9.99 21.14
C ILE A 80 -1.39 -9.89 20.98
N ILE A 81 -2.06 -11.03 20.84
CA ILE A 81 -3.52 -11.12 20.74
C ILE A 81 -4.01 -12.47 21.25
N SER A 82 -5.14 -12.48 21.95
CA SER A 82 -5.75 -13.71 22.44
C SER A 82 -7.27 -13.64 22.60
N LYS A 83 -7.91 -14.79 22.59
CA LYS A 83 -9.25 -15.01 23.16
C LYS A 83 -9.16 -15.78 24.48
N GLY A 84 -8.06 -15.61 25.20
CA GLY A 84 -7.79 -16.33 26.44
C GLY A 84 -7.18 -17.72 26.28
N GLN A 85 -6.47 -18.16 27.32
CA GLN A 85 -5.75 -19.44 27.37
C GLN A 85 -6.59 -20.70 27.15
N SER A 86 -7.91 -20.62 27.37
CA SER A 86 -8.83 -21.74 27.15
C SER A 86 -9.28 -21.87 25.70
N SER A 87 -8.92 -20.90 24.84
CA SER A 87 -9.14 -20.95 23.39
C SER A 87 -7.82 -20.79 22.65
N TRP A 88 -7.45 -19.62 22.15
CA TRP A 88 -6.25 -19.42 21.34
C TRP A 88 -5.46 -18.16 21.72
N ARG A 89 -4.16 -18.19 21.45
CA ARG A 89 -3.22 -17.07 21.73
C ARG A 89 -2.07 -17.04 20.74
N LEU A 90 -1.67 -15.84 20.33
CA LEU A 90 -0.41 -15.54 19.67
C LEU A 90 0.41 -14.62 20.59
N GLY A 91 1.67 -14.96 20.83
CA GLY A 91 2.50 -14.23 21.77
C GLY A 91 3.99 -14.47 21.60
N ILE A 92 4.77 -13.92 22.53
CA ILE A 92 6.23 -14.07 22.61
C ILE A 92 6.59 -14.76 23.92
N GLU A 93 7.43 -15.79 23.85
CA GLU A 93 8.05 -16.42 25.00
C GLU A 93 9.14 -15.52 25.56
N GLY A 94 9.06 -15.13 26.83
CA GLY A 94 9.98 -14.14 27.39
C GLY A 94 11.45 -14.56 27.36
N GLN A 95 11.78 -15.69 27.99
CA GLN A 95 13.19 -16.11 28.11
C GLN A 95 13.88 -16.46 26.78
N SER A 96 13.11 -16.97 25.82
CA SER A 96 13.64 -17.39 24.52
C SER A 96 13.50 -16.29 23.45
N ASN A 97 12.69 -15.27 23.72
CA ASN A 97 12.22 -14.23 22.81
C ASN A 97 11.72 -14.81 21.48
N LYS A 98 10.95 -15.90 21.54
CA LYS A 98 10.42 -16.60 20.36
C LYS A 98 8.92 -16.42 20.27
N ILE A 99 8.40 -16.36 19.05
CA ILE A 99 6.95 -16.40 18.84
C ILE A 99 6.40 -17.73 19.36
N PHE A 100 5.20 -17.73 19.92
CA PHE A 100 4.44 -18.94 20.13
C PHE A 100 2.99 -18.75 19.67
N PHE A 101 2.39 -19.84 19.23
CA PHE A 101 1.00 -19.93 18.86
C PHE A 101 0.35 -21.09 19.60
N SER A 102 -0.77 -20.85 20.26
CA SER A 102 -1.46 -21.85 21.07
C SER A 102 -2.94 -21.92 20.74
N CYS A 103 -3.46 -23.15 20.65
CA CYS A 103 -4.84 -23.47 20.35
C CYS A 103 -5.29 -24.64 21.26
N ASN A 104 -6.20 -24.36 22.19
CA ASN A 104 -6.73 -25.31 23.16
C ASN A 104 -7.87 -26.14 22.55
N GLY A 105 -8.17 -27.32 23.10
CA GLY A 105 -9.16 -28.27 22.57
C GLY A 105 -8.63 -29.24 21.51
N LEU A 106 -7.40 -29.01 21.03
CA LEU A 106 -6.74 -29.86 20.06
C LEU A 106 -6.04 -31.06 20.71
N SER A 107 -5.87 -32.12 19.93
CA SER A 107 -5.09 -33.32 20.27
C SER A 107 -3.77 -33.34 19.49
N GLY A 108 -2.68 -33.76 20.13
CA GLY A 108 -1.33 -33.53 19.61
C GLY A 108 -0.75 -32.23 20.15
N THR A 109 -0.33 -31.32 19.28
CA THR A 109 0.30 -30.05 19.68
C THR A 109 -0.77 -28.97 19.89
N SER A 110 -0.90 -28.43 21.10
CA SER A 110 -1.78 -27.28 21.40
C SER A 110 -1.01 -25.99 21.74
N TYR A 111 0.31 -26.08 21.86
CA TYR A 111 1.23 -24.98 22.07
C TYR A 111 2.44 -25.23 21.17
N LEU A 112 2.66 -24.34 20.21
CA LEU A 112 3.74 -24.42 19.23
C LEU A 112 4.66 -23.21 19.46
N PRO A 113 5.90 -23.40 19.93
CA PRO A 113 6.90 -22.34 19.94
C PRO A 113 7.59 -22.26 18.57
N GLY A 114 8.04 -21.07 18.21
CA GLY A 114 8.89 -20.81 17.06
C GLY A 114 10.30 -21.40 17.24
N SER A 115 11.05 -21.40 16.15
CA SER A 115 12.45 -21.82 16.11
C SER A 115 13.39 -20.64 16.30
N THR A 116 12.99 -19.45 15.84
CA THR A 116 13.85 -18.25 15.77
C THR A 116 13.61 -17.30 16.94
N SER A 117 14.70 -16.87 17.58
CA SER A 117 14.68 -15.81 18.60
C SER A 117 14.73 -14.44 17.94
N LEU A 118 13.85 -13.54 18.36
CA LEU A 118 13.76 -12.17 17.90
C LEU A 118 14.88 -11.31 18.50
N ILE A 119 15.25 -10.26 17.78
CA ILE A 119 16.15 -9.21 18.26
C ILE A 119 15.30 -8.00 18.65
N ASP A 120 15.43 -7.54 19.89
CA ASP A 120 14.67 -6.39 20.37
C ASP A 120 14.95 -5.12 19.57
N GLY A 121 13.92 -4.27 19.45
CA GLY A 121 13.99 -3.02 18.69
C GLY A 121 13.88 -3.19 17.17
N ILE A 122 13.68 -4.41 16.66
CA ILE A 122 13.45 -4.69 15.23
C ILE A 122 11.97 -5.07 15.02
N TRP A 123 11.36 -4.52 13.97
CA TRP A 123 10.02 -4.91 13.53
C TRP A 123 10.07 -6.28 12.83
N TYR A 124 9.24 -7.20 13.31
CA TYR A 124 9.02 -8.51 12.72
C TYR A 124 7.54 -8.68 12.40
N HIS A 125 7.22 -9.34 11.29
CA HIS A 125 5.87 -9.81 11.05
C HIS A 125 5.75 -11.25 11.51
N VAL A 126 4.69 -11.53 12.26
CA VAL A 126 4.48 -12.78 12.96
C VAL A 126 3.10 -13.30 12.64
N ALA A 127 2.99 -14.59 12.35
CA ALA A 127 1.69 -15.21 12.09
C ALA A 127 1.57 -16.60 12.72
N GLY A 128 0.37 -16.89 13.23
CA GLY A 128 -0.04 -18.22 13.68
C GLY A 128 -1.20 -18.72 12.82
N VAL A 129 -1.05 -19.91 12.25
CA VAL A 129 -2.09 -20.54 11.41
C VAL A 129 -2.47 -21.88 12.02
N TYR A 130 -3.77 -22.11 12.20
CA TYR A 130 -4.31 -23.44 12.40
C TYR A 130 -5.05 -23.87 11.13
N ASP A 131 -4.61 -24.97 10.52
CA ASP A 131 -5.31 -25.60 9.41
C ASP A 131 -5.96 -26.90 9.89
N GLN A 132 -7.28 -26.85 10.06
CA GLN A 132 -8.07 -28.01 10.42
C GLN A 132 -8.19 -29.02 9.27
N LEU A 133 -8.11 -28.63 8.01
CA LEU A 133 -8.18 -29.58 6.90
C LEU A 133 -6.90 -30.40 6.81
N GLU A 134 -5.75 -29.75 6.99
CA GLU A 134 -4.44 -30.42 7.04
C GLU A 134 -4.08 -30.99 8.41
N GLN A 135 -4.83 -30.63 9.45
CA GLN A 135 -4.61 -31.03 10.85
C GLN A 135 -3.22 -30.61 11.35
N LYS A 136 -2.87 -29.34 11.12
CA LYS A 136 -1.57 -28.76 11.44
C LYS A 136 -1.67 -27.35 12.02
N MET A 137 -0.69 -26.99 12.84
CA MET A 137 -0.41 -25.62 13.25
C MET A 137 0.89 -25.16 12.59
N TYR A 138 0.95 -23.88 12.23
CA TYR A 138 2.11 -23.24 11.63
C TYR A 138 2.43 -21.92 12.36
N ILE A 139 3.71 -21.60 12.43
CA ILE A 139 4.22 -20.27 12.77
C ILE A 139 5.04 -19.75 11.61
N TYR A 140 4.77 -18.52 11.21
CA TYR A 140 5.56 -17.78 10.23
C TYR A 140 6.22 -16.58 10.88
N LEU A 141 7.46 -16.30 10.47
CA LEU A 141 8.24 -15.13 10.84
C LEU A 141 8.79 -14.49 9.57
N ASP A 142 8.47 -13.22 9.33
CA ASP A 142 8.87 -12.47 8.13
C ASP A 142 8.61 -13.21 6.81
N GLY A 143 7.61 -14.10 6.80
CA GLY A 143 7.08 -14.73 5.60
C GLY A 143 7.72 -16.03 5.26
N PHE A 144 8.47 -16.55 6.20
CA PHE A 144 9.07 -17.85 6.13
C PHE A 144 8.48 -18.72 7.22
N LEU A 145 8.26 -19.99 6.88
CA LEU A 145 7.86 -20.99 7.86
C LEU A 145 8.96 -21.10 8.93
N ASP A 146 8.62 -20.76 10.17
CA ASP A 146 9.53 -20.85 11.30
C ASP A 146 9.36 -22.18 12.06
N ASN A 147 8.12 -22.65 12.19
CA ASN A 147 7.82 -23.98 12.72
C ASN A 147 6.45 -24.52 12.29
N GLU A 148 6.29 -25.85 12.30
CA GLU A 148 5.00 -26.52 12.11
C GLU A 148 4.87 -27.76 12.99
N ALA A 149 3.64 -28.14 13.32
CA ALA A 149 3.37 -29.38 14.05
C ALA A 149 1.98 -29.95 13.74
N ASN A 150 1.86 -31.28 13.87
CA ASN A 150 0.56 -31.95 13.78
C ASN A 150 -0.32 -31.54 14.97
N SER A 151 -1.56 -31.15 14.67
CA SER A 151 -2.55 -30.76 15.65
C SER A 151 -3.96 -31.05 15.14
N LEU A 152 -4.69 -31.88 15.88
CA LEU A 152 -5.93 -32.49 15.41
C LEU A 152 -7.14 -32.05 16.22
N GLY A 153 -8.27 -31.85 15.57
CA GLY A 153 -9.56 -31.62 16.23
C GLY A 153 -10.16 -30.24 15.99
N THR A 154 -10.77 -29.66 17.02
CA THR A 154 -11.46 -28.37 16.98
C THR A 154 -11.00 -27.54 18.16
N ILE A 155 -10.86 -26.23 17.97
CA ILE A 155 -10.48 -25.31 19.03
C ILE A 155 -11.66 -25.16 19.99
N ASN A 156 -11.38 -25.13 21.29
CA ASN A 156 -12.40 -24.90 22.31
C ASN A 156 -12.98 -23.48 22.17
N PRO A 157 -14.31 -23.32 22.11
CA PRO A 157 -14.93 -22.01 22.22
C PRO A 157 -14.89 -21.52 23.67
N ASN A 158 -14.95 -20.22 23.86
CA ASN A 158 -15.20 -19.58 25.14
C ASN A 158 -15.93 -18.24 24.93
N THR A 159 -16.21 -17.53 26.02
CA THR A 159 -16.96 -16.26 26.03
C THR A 159 -16.11 -15.08 26.45
N TYR A 160 -14.78 -15.22 26.49
CA TYR A 160 -13.89 -14.12 26.80
C TYR A 160 -13.75 -13.20 25.57
N ASP A 161 -13.61 -11.90 25.84
CA ASP A 161 -13.27 -10.90 24.83
C ASP A 161 -11.99 -11.28 24.09
N ILE A 162 -11.80 -10.71 22.91
CA ILE A 162 -10.48 -10.77 22.27
C ILE A 162 -9.69 -9.57 22.80
N TRP A 163 -8.50 -9.82 23.34
CA TRP A 163 -7.59 -8.76 23.75
C TRP A 163 -6.40 -8.70 22.81
N ILE A 164 -6.07 -7.50 22.31
CA ILE A 164 -4.77 -7.18 21.74
C ILE A 164 -3.93 -6.56 22.87
N GLY A 165 -2.75 -7.10 23.14
CA GLY A 165 -1.86 -6.64 24.21
C GLY A 165 -1.99 -7.37 25.55
N GLY A 166 -2.81 -8.43 25.64
CA GLY A 166 -2.98 -9.16 26.91
C GLY A 166 -3.82 -10.44 26.79
N ASP A 167 -4.04 -11.10 27.93
CA ASP A 167 -4.86 -12.30 28.08
C ASP A 167 -6.10 -12.02 28.97
N PRO A 168 -7.32 -12.09 28.42
CA PRO A 168 -8.56 -11.80 29.17
C PRO A 168 -8.84 -12.80 30.30
N GLU A 169 -8.20 -13.98 30.28
CA GLU A 169 -8.33 -14.99 31.33
C GLU A 169 -7.29 -14.85 32.43
N GLN A 170 -6.24 -14.05 32.21
CA GLN A 170 -5.13 -13.86 33.15
C GLN A 170 -4.83 -12.35 33.33
N PRO A 171 -5.76 -11.57 33.93
CA PRO A 171 -5.62 -10.12 34.10
C PRO A 171 -4.66 -9.69 35.23
N GLU A 172 -3.90 -10.62 35.82
CA GLU A 172 -2.94 -10.36 36.92
C GLU A 172 -1.53 -10.67 36.42
N PRO A 173 -0.47 -10.00 36.91
CA PRO A 173 0.75 -9.74 36.14
C PRO A 173 1.42 -11.03 35.68
N GLY A 174 1.47 -11.23 34.35
CA GLY A 174 2.16 -12.36 33.74
C GLY A 174 1.95 -12.62 32.25
N TYR A 175 1.16 -11.79 31.53
CA TYR A 175 0.87 -11.99 30.10
C TYR A 175 0.67 -10.69 29.29
N TRP A 176 1.06 -9.54 29.84
CA TRP A 176 0.87 -8.24 29.19
C TRP A 176 1.91 -7.98 28.11
N TRP A 177 1.51 -7.29 27.05
CA TRP A 177 2.42 -6.83 26.02
C TRP A 177 3.15 -5.56 26.45
N GLU A 178 4.47 -5.59 26.32
CA GLU A 178 5.33 -4.43 26.45
C GLU A 178 6.14 -4.34 25.15
N GLY A 179 5.86 -3.31 24.35
CA GLY A 179 6.45 -3.15 23.02
C GLY A 179 5.49 -2.52 22.03
N TYR A 180 5.80 -2.65 20.74
CA TYR A 180 5.00 -2.05 19.67
C TYR A 180 4.21 -3.12 18.91
N ILE A 181 2.96 -2.81 18.58
CA ILE A 181 2.08 -3.62 17.72
C ILE A 181 1.58 -2.74 16.58
N ASP A 182 1.44 -3.32 15.39
CA ASP A 182 0.93 -2.66 14.21
C ASP A 182 0.22 -3.69 13.31
N ASN A 183 -0.82 -3.27 12.58
CA ASN A 183 -1.50 -4.06 11.53
C ASN A 183 -1.90 -5.48 11.99
N VAL A 184 -2.75 -5.58 13.01
CA VAL A 184 -3.24 -6.87 13.54
C VAL A 184 -4.41 -7.36 12.70
N ARG A 185 -4.34 -8.59 12.21
CA ARG A 185 -5.35 -9.18 11.34
C ARG A 185 -5.79 -10.55 11.81
N LEU A 186 -7.02 -10.86 11.47
CA LEU A 186 -7.61 -12.15 11.76
C LEU A 186 -8.44 -12.65 10.57
N TYR A 187 -8.24 -13.92 10.24
CA TYR A 187 -8.90 -14.63 9.14
C TYR A 187 -9.60 -15.87 9.68
N ASN A 188 -10.79 -16.16 9.17
CA ASN A 188 -11.56 -17.37 9.49
C ASN A 188 -11.20 -18.59 8.62
N HIS A 189 -10.00 -18.60 8.05
CA HIS A 189 -9.44 -19.69 7.27
C HIS A 189 -7.93 -19.73 7.43
N ALA A 190 -7.33 -20.87 7.06
CA ALA A 190 -5.88 -21.02 7.05
C ALA A 190 -5.30 -20.34 5.81
N LEU A 191 -4.38 -19.40 6.01
CA LEU A 191 -3.64 -18.76 4.93
C LEU A 191 -2.38 -19.57 4.61
N SER A 192 -2.08 -19.65 3.31
CA SER A 192 -0.77 -20.08 2.83
C SER A 192 0.28 -19.01 3.10
N VAL A 193 1.56 -19.40 3.09
CA VAL A 193 2.68 -18.45 3.21
C VAL A 193 2.61 -17.32 2.17
N SER A 194 2.05 -17.61 0.99
CA SER A 194 1.85 -16.59 -0.02
C SER A 194 0.79 -15.58 0.36
N GLU A 195 -0.34 -15.99 0.94
CA GLU A 195 -1.37 -15.03 1.33
C GLU A 195 -0.96 -14.19 2.56
N ILE A 196 -0.09 -14.74 3.43
CA ILE A 196 0.42 -14.00 4.61
C ILE A 196 1.42 -12.90 4.20
N PHE A 197 2.21 -13.11 3.14
CA PHE A 197 3.33 -12.22 2.79
C PHE A 197 3.34 -11.65 1.37
N TYR A 198 2.80 -12.39 0.42
CA TYR A 198 2.58 -11.89 -0.92
C TYR A 198 1.16 -11.35 -0.99
N ARG A 199 1.08 -10.02 -0.93
CA ARG A 199 -0.08 -9.25 -1.40
C ARG A 199 -0.50 -9.81 -2.76
N GLU A 200 -1.76 -10.24 -2.89
CA GLU A 200 -2.26 -10.71 -4.16
C GLU A 200 -2.20 -9.55 -5.16
N ARG A 201 -1.93 -9.91 -6.42
CA ARG A 201 -1.82 -8.94 -7.51
C ARG A 201 -2.93 -9.18 -8.50
N TYR A 202 -3.99 -8.40 -8.36
CA TYR A 202 -5.06 -8.40 -9.33
C TYR A 202 -4.69 -7.56 -10.54
N HIS A 203 -5.04 -8.04 -11.72
CA HIS A 203 -4.89 -7.33 -12.98
C HIS A 203 -6.26 -6.91 -13.49
N VAL A 204 -6.35 -5.67 -13.97
CA VAL A 204 -7.55 -5.10 -14.60
C VAL A 204 -7.17 -4.62 -16.00
N ASP A 205 -7.91 -5.03 -17.03
CA ASP A 205 -7.66 -4.62 -18.42
C ASP A 205 -8.99 -4.36 -19.13
N ALA A 206 -9.38 -3.09 -19.29
CA ALA A 206 -10.64 -2.69 -19.92
C ALA A 206 -10.82 -3.23 -21.35
N LYS A 207 -9.73 -3.61 -22.04
CA LYS A 207 -9.77 -4.03 -23.44
C LYS A 207 -9.99 -5.53 -23.60
N THR A 208 -9.44 -6.34 -22.69
CA THR A 208 -9.45 -7.81 -22.82
C THR A 208 -9.90 -8.56 -21.56
N GLY A 209 -10.13 -7.85 -20.46
CA GLY A 209 -10.56 -8.42 -19.19
C GLY A 209 -12.00 -8.93 -19.21
N ASN A 210 -12.35 -9.66 -18.16
CA ASN A 210 -13.70 -10.15 -17.90
C ASN A 210 -13.88 -10.36 -16.39
N ASP A 211 -14.95 -9.82 -15.80
CA ASP A 211 -15.21 -9.94 -14.36
C ASP A 211 -15.63 -11.37 -13.91
N ASN A 212 -15.67 -12.34 -14.81
CA ASN A 212 -15.77 -13.77 -14.45
C ASN A 212 -14.39 -14.46 -14.34
N ASN A 213 -13.29 -13.74 -14.61
CA ASN A 213 -11.94 -14.28 -14.46
C ASN A 213 -11.49 -14.29 -12.99
N ASP A 214 -10.28 -14.78 -12.72
CA ASP A 214 -9.68 -14.77 -11.37
C ASP A 214 -8.88 -13.49 -11.06
N GLY A 215 -8.54 -12.69 -12.07
CA GLY A 215 -7.73 -11.47 -11.94
C GLY A 215 -6.24 -11.71 -11.68
N LEU A 216 -5.76 -12.94 -11.48
CA LEU A 216 -4.41 -13.22 -10.97
C LEU A 216 -3.29 -13.05 -12.01
N LYS A 217 -3.64 -12.90 -13.29
CA LYS A 217 -2.72 -12.67 -14.41
C LYS A 217 -3.37 -11.71 -15.40
N ARG A 218 -2.56 -10.98 -16.17
CA ARG A 218 -3.09 -10.13 -17.25
C ARG A 218 -4.04 -10.90 -18.20
N GLN A 219 -3.72 -12.14 -18.57
CA GLN A 219 -4.54 -12.93 -19.50
C GLN A 219 -5.90 -13.34 -18.91
N THR A 220 -6.01 -13.32 -17.59
CA THR A 220 -7.24 -13.58 -16.82
C THR A 220 -7.60 -12.35 -15.99
N ALA A 221 -7.31 -11.15 -16.52
CA ALA A 221 -7.61 -9.90 -15.83
C ALA A 221 -9.12 -9.70 -15.66
N PHE A 222 -9.50 -8.99 -14.62
CA PHE A 222 -10.83 -8.40 -14.50
C PHE A 222 -11.03 -7.32 -15.58
N GLU A 223 -12.28 -7.05 -15.93
CA GLU A 223 -12.66 -5.96 -16.84
C GLU A 223 -12.71 -4.63 -16.09
N THR A 224 -13.24 -4.62 -14.87
CA THR A 224 -13.48 -3.39 -14.10
C THR A 224 -12.60 -3.26 -12.87
N ILE A 225 -12.24 -2.02 -12.53
CA ILE A 225 -11.48 -1.71 -11.31
C ILE A 225 -12.33 -2.02 -10.07
N GLN A 226 -13.62 -1.68 -10.08
CA GLN A 226 -14.49 -1.91 -8.94
C GLN A 226 -14.61 -3.39 -8.57
N HIS A 227 -14.70 -4.29 -9.56
CA HIS A 227 -14.73 -5.72 -9.28
C HIS A 227 -13.41 -6.24 -8.68
N ALA A 228 -12.28 -5.70 -9.12
CA ALA A 228 -10.99 -6.00 -8.49
C ALA A 228 -10.91 -5.52 -7.03
N ILE A 229 -11.49 -4.34 -6.72
CA ILE A 229 -11.60 -3.85 -5.35
C ILE A 229 -12.47 -4.78 -4.52
N GLU A 230 -13.60 -5.23 -5.04
CA GLU A 230 -14.49 -6.18 -4.34
C GLU A 230 -13.79 -7.51 -4.02
N ALA A 231 -12.94 -7.99 -4.92
CA ALA A 231 -12.15 -9.21 -4.76
C ALA A 231 -10.94 -9.06 -3.82
N ALA A 232 -10.33 -7.87 -3.77
CA ALA A 232 -9.11 -7.62 -3.01
C ALA A 232 -9.34 -7.59 -1.49
N ASP A 233 -8.38 -8.10 -0.73
CA ASP A 233 -8.27 -7.93 0.73
C ASP A 233 -7.26 -6.82 1.06
N ASP A 234 -7.27 -6.33 2.30
CA ASP A 234 -6.31 -5.31 2.74
C ASP A 234 -4.85 -5.76 2.54
N GLY A 235 -4.05 -4.86 1.98
CA GLY A 235 -2.68 -5.08 1.57
C GLY A 235 -2.53 -5.35 0.07
N ASP A 236 -3.55 -5.87 -0.62
CA ASP A 236 -3.45 -6.27 -2.02
C ASP A 236 -3.10 -5.12 -2.97
N ILE A 237 -2.58 -5.49 -4.15
CA ILE A 237 -2.21 -4.55 -5.20
C ILE A 237 -3.07 -4.82 -6.43
N ILE A 238 -3.75 -3.79 -6.92
CA ILE A 238 -4.51 -3.82 -8.16
C ILE A 238 -3.71 -3.11 -9.26
N LEU A 239 -3.24 -3.88 -10.23
CA LEU A 239 -2.49 -3.45 -11.39
C LEU A 239 -3.44 -3.19 -12.57
N VAL A 240 -3.67 -1.93 -12.89
CA VAL A 240 -4.61 -1.50 -13.93
C VAL A 240 -3.88 -1.22 -15.24
N TRP A 241 -4.16 -1.98 -16.28
CA TRP A 241 -3.53 -1.82 -17.60
C TRP A 241 -4.09 -0.60 -18.34
N PRO A 242 -3.35 -0.02 -19.31
CA PRO A 242 -3.77 1.20 -19.98
C PRO A 242 -5.11 1.02 -20.68
N GLY A 243 -6.00 1.97 -20.46
CA GLY A 243 -7.38 1.96 -20.93
C GLY A 243 -8.18 3.05 -20.23
N ILE A 244 -9.42 3.23 -20.69
CA ILE A 244 -10.38 4.16 -20.07
C ILE A 244 -11.32 3.34 -19.19
N TYR A 245 -11.43 3.72 -17.93
CA TYR A 245 -12.24 3.07 -16.91
C TYR A 245 -13.28 4.05 -16.40
N ASN A 246 -14.56 3.63 -16.45
CA ASN A 246 -15.65 4.46 -15.99
C ASN A 246 -15.81 4.34 -14.47
N GLY A 247 -15.80 5.47 -13.77
CA GLY A 247 -16.13 5.57 -12.34
C GLY A 247 -17.64 5.57 -12.06
N PRO A 248 -18.07 5.67 -10.79
CA PRO A 248 -17.21 5.92 -9.63
C PRO A 248 -16.45 4.68 -9.17
N ILE A 249 -15.17 4.87 -8.82
CA ILE A 249 -14.33 3.85 -8.19
C ILE A 249 -14.30 4.08 -6.68
N ASN A 250 -14.92 3.19 -5.91
CA ASN A 250 -15.00 3.27 -4.44
C ASN A 250 -14.03 2.28 -3.79
N PHE A 251 -13.12 2.77 -2.94
CA PHE A 251 -12.14 1.95 -2.23
C PHE A 251 -12.74 1.03 -1.15
N GLN A 252 -13.98 1.27 -0.72
CA GLN A 252 -14.71 0.42 0.24
C GLN A 252 -13.94 0.20 1.56
N GLN A 253 -13.31 1.26 2.09
CA GLN A 253 -12.58 1.22 3.37
C GLN A 253 -11.32 0.34 3.34
N LYS A 254 -10.90 -0.14 2.17
CA LYS A 254 -9.78 -1.10 2.04
C LYS A 254 -8.41 -0.43 1.98
N ALA A 255 -7.43 -1.04 2.64
CA ALA A 255 -6.00 -0.70 2.60
C ALA A 255 -5.30 -1.32 1.39
N ILE A 256 -5.78 -0.99 0.19
CA ILE A 256 -5.26 -1.54 -1.08
C ILE A 256 -4.45 -0.50 -1.84
N THR A 257 -3.49 -0.97 -2.64
CA THR A 257 -2.78 -0.13 -3.59
C THR A 257 -3.34 -0.34 -4.98
N ILE A 258 -3.96 0.69 -5.56
CA ILE A 258 -4.41 0.69 -6.95
C ILE A 258 -3.42 1.52 -7.76
N LYS A 259 -2.84 0.89 -8.78
CA LYS A 259 -1.77 1.49 -9.58
C LYS A 259 -1.96 1.20 -11.06
N SER A 260 -1.83 2.22 -11.90
CA SER A 260 -1.68 1.99 -13.33
C SER A 260 -0.37 1.26 -13.62
N THR A 261 -0.45 0.21 -14.44
CA THR A 261 0.71 -0.53 -14.93
C THR A 261 0.92 -0.26 -16.40
N ALA A 262 2.18 -0.11 -16.81
CA ALA A 262 2.59 0.37 -18.13
C ALA A 262 2.33 1.87 -18.33
N ASP A 263 1.69 2.24 -19.43
CA ASP A 263 1.20 3.60 -19.69
C ASP A 263 0.09 3.97 -18.67
N ALA A 264 -0.27 5.25 -18.57
CA ALA A 264 -1.28 5.70 -17.60
C ALA A 264 -2.70 5.28 -18.04
N ALA A 265 -3.41 4.60 -17.15
CA ALA A 265 -4.84 4.37 -17.28
C ALA A 265 -5.62 5.65 -16.96
N ILE A 266 -6.74 5.82 -17.65
CA ILE A 266 -7.63 6.97 -17.50
C ILE A 266 -8.85 6.54 -16.69
N ILE A 267 -9.22 7.31 -15.67
CA ILE A 267 -10.48 7.20 -14.96
C ILE A 267 -11.33 8.41 -15.35
N GLU A 268 -12.56 8.16 -15.79
CA GLU A 268 -13.55 9.21 -16.08
C GLU A 268 -14.93 8.83 -15.55
N SER A 269 -15.71 9.81 -15.09
CA SER A 269 -17.10 9.60 -14.68
C SER A 269 -17.96 10.84 -14.97
N PRO A 270 -18.40 11.02 -16.23
CA PRO A 270 -19.20 12.18 -16.60
C PRO A 270 -20.51 12.26 -15.79
N GLY A 271 -20.63 13.31 -14.98
CA GLY A 271 -21.80 13.54 -14.12
C GLY A 271 -21.71 12.96 -12.71
N ASP A 272 -20.58 12.37 -12.31
CA ASP A 272 -20.34 11.81 -10.97
C ASP A 272 -18.88 12.03 -10.51
N TYR A 273 -18.48 11.39 -9.40
CA TYR A 273 -17.10 11.35 -8.91
C TYR A 273 -16.28 10.30 -9.68
N GLY A 274 -15.03 10.62 -10.04
CA GLY A 274 -14.10 9.64 -10.64
C GLY A 274 -13.69 8.56 -9.63
N VAL A 275 -13.12 8.99 -8.50
CA VAL A 275 -12.69 8.12 -7.39
C VAL A 275 -13.29 8.61 -6.07
N LEU A 276 -13.70 7.67 -5.22
CA LEU A 276 -14.30 7.92 -3.90
C LEU A 276 -13.53 7.18 -2.79
N PHE A 277 -13.15 7.95 -1.77
CA PHE A 277 -12.71 7.47 -0.46
C PHE A 277 -13.74 7.93 0.57
N TYR A 278 -14.37 6.97 1.26
CA TYR A 278 -15.51 7.26 2.13
C TYR A 278 -15.47 6.43 3.41
N PHE A 279 -15.12 7.11 4.51
CA PHE A 279 -15.04 6.60 5.87
C PHE A 279 -14.13 5.37 6.05
N GLY A 280 -12.89 5.60 6.49
CA GLY A 280 -12.01 4.55 7.02
C GLY A 280 -10.77 4.23 6.18
N GLU A 281 -10.66 4.74 4.96
CA GLU A 281 -9.40 4.65 4.21
C GLU A 281 -8.32 5.54 4.85
N GLN A 282 -7.13 4.99 5.04
CA GLN A 282 -5.98 5.67 5.66
C GLN A 282 -4.81 5.72 4.67
N ALA A 283 -3.62 6.13 5.12
CA ALA A 283 -2.47 6.37 4.24
C ALA A 283 -1.99 5.11 3.47
N ASP A 284 -2.41 3.92 3.88
CA ASP A 284 -2.18 2.63 3.24
C ASP A 284 -3.22 2.27 2.16
N SER A 285 -4.27 3.07 1.99
CA SER A 285 -5.14 3.10 0.82
C SER A 285 -4.51 4.05 -0.22
N ILE A 286 -3.90 3.47 -1.25
CA ILE A 286 -3.00 4.20 -2.16
C ILE A 286 -3.57 4.19 -3.59
N LEU A 287 -3.63 5.36 -4.22
CA LEU A 287 -3.91 5.53 -5.65
C LEU A 287 -2.69 6.12 -6.36
N GLU A 288 -2.16 5.41 -7.36
CA GLU A 288 -0.95 5.83 -8.08
C GLU A 288 -1.02 5.75 -9.60
N ASN A 289 -0.37 6.71 -10.28
CA ASN A 289 -0.09 6.66 -11.72
C ASN A 289 -1.30 6.74 -12.68
N PHE A 290 -2.40 7.38 -12.26
CA PHE A 290 -3.59 7.55 -13.09
C PHE A 290 -3.72 8.95 -13.68
N ILE A 291 -4.40 9.02 -14.82
CA ILE A 291 -5.05 10.25 -15.30
C ILE A 291 -6.51 10.20 -14.84
N ILE A 292 -7.02 11.29 -14.28
CA ILE A 292 -8.41 11.40 -13.80
C ILE A 292 -9.03 12.63 -14.44
N LYS A 293 -10.03 12.44 -15.29
CA LYS A 293 -10.63 13.50 -16.11
C LYS A 293 -12.13 13.38 -16.29
N ASP A 294 -12.73 14.42 -16.89
CA ASP A 294 -14.12 14.48 -17.35
C ASP A 294 -15.14 14.02 -16.28
N SER A 295 -14.90 14.38 -15.02
CA SER A 295 -15.75 14.06 -13.87
C SER A 295 -16.26 15.34 -13.19
N VAL A 296 -17.38 15.25 -12.47
CA VAL A 296 -17.84 16.38 -11.63
C VAL A 296 -16.83 16.62 -10.51
N VAL A 297 -16.29 15.55 -9.94
CA VAL A 297 -15.16 15.63 -9.04
C VAL A 297 -14.19 14.54 -9.43
N GLY A 298 -12.92 14.88 -9.65
CA GLY A 298 -11.91 13.87 -9.98
C GLY A 298 -11.75 12.86 -8.83
N ILE A 299 -11.49 13.36 -7.62
CA ILE A 299 -11.33 12.54 -6.41
C ILE A 299 -12.12 13.16 -5.25
N SER A 300 -13.01 12.39 -4.64
CA SER A 300 -13.76 12.80 -3.45
C SER A 300 -13.31 12.02 -2.22
N ILE A 301 -12.99 12.75 -1.15
CA ILE A 301 -12.47 12.20 0.10
C ILE A 301 -13.31 12.71 1.25
N SER A 302 -13.90 11.82 2.03
CA SER A 302 -14.71 12.17 3.21
C SER A 302 -14.51 11.18 4.35
N GLY A 303 -14.03 11.65 5.50
CA GLY A 303 -13.75 10.81 6.66
C GLY A 303 -12.59 9.83 6.46
N SER A 304 -11.65 10.16 5.57
CA SER A 304 -10.59 9.26 5.11
C SER A 304 -9.29 10.03 4.83
N SER A 305 -8.13 9.41 5.02
CA SER A 305 -6.82 10.05 4.81
C SER A 305 -5.91 9.23 3.88
N PRO A 306 -6.31 9.00 2.61
CA PRO A 306 -5.57 8.17 1.66
C PRO A 306 -4.25 8.80 1.19
N THR A 307 -3.42 7.98 0.54
CA THR A 307 -2.23 8.45 -0.20
C THR A 307 -2.54 8.55 -1.70
N LEU A 308 -2.36 9.75 -2.25
CA LEU A 308 -2.49 10.05 -3.67
C LEU A 308 -1.11 10.41 -4.23
N ARG A 309 -0.59 9.60 -5.15
CA ARG A 309 0.77 9.79 -5.67
C ARG A 309 0.82 9.73 -7.18
N ASN A 310 1.61 10.60 -7.81
CA ASN A 310 1.86 10.55 -9.26
C ASN A 310 0.55 10.52 -10.06
N LEU A 311 -0.39 11.42 -9.76
CA LEU A 311 -1.66 11.52 -10.48
C LEU A 311 -1.66 12.72 -11.41
N THR A 312 -2.37 12.63 -12.53
CA THR A 312 -2.73 13.79 -13.35
C THR A 312 -4.25 13.97 -13.28
N VAL A 313 -4.71 14.95 -12.50
CA VAL A 313 -6.13 15.27 -12.29
C VAL A 313 -6.46 16.51 -13.13
N VAL A 314 -7.17 16.31 -14.23
CA VAL A 314 -7.29 17.31 -15.30
C VAL A 314 -8.68 17.37 -15.92
N GLY A 315 -9.19 18.55 -16.23
CA GLY A 315 -10.46 18.69 -16.96
C GLY A 315 -11.70 18.23 -16.19
N ASN A 316 -11.69 18.31 -14.85
CA ASN A 316 -12.85 18.02 -14.00
C ASN A 316 -13.55 19.31 -13.58
N ASP A 317 -14.81 19.26 -13.12
CA ASP A 317 -15.42 20.45 -12.51
C ASP A 317 -14.65 20.82 -11.23
N TYR A 318 -14.35 19.82 -10.39
CA TYR A 318 -13.46 19.92 -9.22
C TYR A 318 -12.37 18.85 -9.31
N GLY A 319 -11.12 19.19 -9.00
CA GLY A 319 -10.00 18.25 -9.01
C GLY A 319 -10.07 17.25 -7.85
N ILE A 320 -9.74 17.72 -6.64
CA ILE A 320 -9.78 16.93 -5.40
C ILE A 320 -10.62 17.65 -4.35
N ASP A 321 -11.65 16.97 -3.85
CA ASP A 321 -12.53 17.46 -2.80
C ASP A 321 -12.25 16.73 -1.48
N VAL A 322 -12.00 17.49 -0.41
CA VAL A 322 -11.63 16.97 0.91
C VAL A 322 -12.60 17.45 1.98
N TRP A 323 -13.32 16.50 2.59
CA TRP A 323 -14.40 16.72 3.55
C TRP A 323 -14.22 15.86 4.81
N GLY A 324 -14.98 16.14 5.87
CA GLY A 324 -15.13 15.22 7.00
C GLY A 324 -13.86 14.97 7.83
N TYR A 325 -13.06 16.01 8.11
CA TYR A 325 -11.81 15.89 8.90
C TYR A 325 -10.79 14.92 8.30
N SER A 326 -10.67 14.95 6.98
CA SER A 326 -9.74 14.14 6.19
C SER A 326 -8.37 14.82 6.05
N PHE A 327 -7.29 14.03 6.08
CA PHE A 327 -5.90 14.50 5.95
C PHE A 327 -5.12 13.68 4.91
N PRO A 328 -5.55 13.65 3.64
CA PRO A 328 -4.85 12.88 2.62
C PRO A 328 -3.42 13.36 2.40
N GLN A 329 -2.55 12.43 2.01
CA GLN A 329 -1.19 12.73 1.55
C GLN A 329 -1.21 12.85 0.03
N ILE A 330 -0.93 14.05 -0.50
CA ILE A 330 -0.95 14.32 -1.94
C ILE A 330 0.47 14.66 -2.38
N GLU A 331 1.08 13.82 -3.21
CA GLU A 331 2.48 13.94 -3.57
C GLU A 331 2.70 13.72 -5.07
N SER A 332 3.54 14.55 -5.70
CA SER A 332 3.93 14.37 -7.10
C SER A 332 2.76 14.37 -8.09
N CYS A 333 1.68 15.08 -7.77
CA CYS A 333 0.48 15.16 -8.62
C CYS A 333 0.52 16.40 -9.53
N ILE A 334 -0.19 16.34 -10.65
CA ILE A 334 -0.51 17.49 -11.49
C ILE A 334 -2.01 17.72 -11.42
N LEU A 335 -2.43 18.92 -11.01
CA LEU A 335 -3.81 19.36 -10.97
C LEU A 335 -3.95 20.59 -11.86
N TRP A 336 -4.65 20.42 -12.97
CA TRP A 336 -4.63 21.41 -14.05
C TRP A 336 -5.96 21.47 -14.81
N ASP A 337 -6.40 22.65 -15.24
CA ASP A 337 -7.60 22.82 -16.06
C ASP A 337 -8.86 22.20 -15.43
N ASN A 338 -8.94 22.17 -14.10
CA ASN A 338 -10.18 21.86 -13.39
C ASN A 338 -11.02 23.15 -13.30
N GLU A 339 -12.34 23.10 -13.53
CA GLU A 339 -13.16 24.30 -13.77
C GLU A 339 -13.22 25.22 -12.53
N TYR A 340 -13.64 24.67 -11.40
CA TYR A 340 -13.95 25.45 -10.19
C TYR A 340 -12.81 25.44 -9.19
N SER A 341 -12.17 24.30 -8.96
CA SER A 341 -11.06 24.18 -8.00
C SER A 341 -10.15 23.00 -8.33
N ASP A 342 -8.84 23.17 -8.08
CA ASP A 342 -7.89 22.06 -8.11
C ASP A 342 -7.97 21.24 -6.82
N ILE A 343 -8.02 21.92 -5.67
CA ILE A 343 -8.18 21.29 -4.35
C ILE A 343 -9.20 22.10 -3.55
N PHE A 344 -10.30 21.48 -3.14
CA PHE A 344 -11.32 22.07 -2.29
C PHE A 344 -11.28 21.44 -0.89
N THR A 345 -11.33 22.26 0.16
CA THR A 345 -11.34 21.84 1.57
C THR A 345 -12.10 22.85 2.44
N GLU A 346 -12.83 22.37 3.46
CA GLU A 346 -13.67 23.24 4.31
C GLU A 346 -12.92 23.91 5.48
N ALA A 347 -11.89 23.28 6.05
CA ALA A 347 -11.31 23.74 7.32
C ALA A 347 -9.83 23.40 7.54
N PHE A 348 -9.37 22.25 7.04
CA PHE A 348 -7.99 21.79 7.24
C PHE A 348 -7.36 21.48 5.88
N PRO A 349 -6.35 22.25 5.45
CA PRO A 349 -5.68 21.99 4.19
C PRO A 349 -4.97 20.63 4.23
N PRO A 350 -5.15 19.75 3.24
CA PRO A 350 -4.35 18.53 3.13
C PRO A 350 -2.87 18.85 2.93
N ASN A 351 -2.01 17.88 3.25
CA ASN A 351 -0.58 17.98 2.97
C ASN A 351 -0.32 17.71 1.50
N VAL A 352 0.15 18.72 0.77
CA VAL A 352 0.44 18.63 -0.66
C VAL A 352 1.91 18.97 -0.89
N THR A 353 2.66 18.03 -1.47
CA THR A 353 4.09 18.21 -1.72
C THR A 353 4.46 17.82 -3.15
N TYR A 354 5.54 18.42 -3.65
CA TYR A 354 6.14 18.13 -4.95
C TYR A 354 5.14 18.09 -6.11
N SER A 355 4.07 18.88 -6.07
CA SER A 355 2.96 18.81 -7.03
C SER A 355 2.89 20.06 -7.91
N CYS A 356 2.31 19.94 -9.11
CA CYS A 356 2.00 21.07 -9.97
C CYS A 356 0.51 21.42 -9.87
N ILE A 357 0.19 22.60 -9.35
CA ILE A 357 -1.21 23.03 -9.13
C ILE A 357 -1.45 24.37 -9.84
N GLU A 358 -2.45 24.41 -10.73
CA GLU A 358 -2.79 25.63 -11.50
C GLU A 358 -3.09 26.82 -10.60
N ARG A 359 -3.96 26.64 -9.59
CA ARG A 359 -4.39 27.74 -8.70
C ARG A 359 -3.43 28.04 -7.54
N THR A 360 -2.19 27.55 -7.60
CA THR A 360 -1.17 27.62 -6.54
C THR A 360 -1.61 26.99 -5.22
N TYR A 361 -0.74 26.17 -4.62
CA TYR A 361 -1.00 25.57 -3.31
C TYR A 361 0.30 25.52 -2.51
N GLU A 362 0.27 26.02 -1.27
CA GLU A 362 1.45 26.04 -0.41
C GLU A 362 1.88 24.61 -0.04
N GLY A 363 3.18 24.34 -0.15
CA GLY A 363 3.75 23.04 0.19
C GLY A 363 5.17 22.89 -0.31
N GLU A 364 5.91 21.97 0.28
CA GLU A 364 7.30 21.71 -0.12
C GLU A 364 7.34 21.23 -1.58
N GLY A 365 8.19 21.85 -2.41
CA GLY A 365 8.40 21.41 -3.78
C GLY A 365 7.24 21.67 -4.75
N ASN A 366 6.12 22.26 -4.30
CA ASN A 366 5.01 22.58 -5.18
C ASN A 366 5.37 23.67 -6.19
N ILE A 367 4.86 23.52 -7.41
CA ILE A 367 5.02 24.48 -8.51
C ILE A 367 3.63 24.86 -9.07
N SER A 368 3.56 26.01 -9.72
CA SER A 368 2.32 26.51 -10.35
C SER A 368 2.69 27.12 -11.69
N VAL A 369 2.89 26.24 -12.67
CA VAL A 369 3.39 26.55 -14.01
C VAL A 369 2.75 25.56 -14.99
N ASP A 370 2.53 25.99 -16.24
CA ASP A 370 1.96 25.11 -17.26
C ASP A 370 2.74 23.79 -17.33
N PRO A 371 2.08 22.63 -17.14
CA PRO A 371 2.74 21.33 -17.18
C PRO A 371 3.25 20.97 -18.58
N LEU A 372 2.83 21.68 -19.63
CA LEU A 372 3.21 21.43 -21.02
C LEU A 372 2.90 19.98 -21.43
N PHE A 373 1.65 19.59 -21.31
CA PHE A 373 1.13 18.34 -21.89
C PHE A 373 1.28 18.36 -23.41
N ALA A 374 1.59 17.21 -24.00
CA ALA A 374 1.91 17.13 -25.42
C ALA A 374 0.72 17.34 -26.34
N ASP A 375 -0.39 16.64 -26.09
CA ASP A 375 -1.62 16.77 -26.86
C ASP A 375 -2.85 16.33 -26.03
N PRO A 376 -3.26 17.13 -25.03
CA PRO A 376 -4.35 16.76 -24.12
C PRO A 376 -5.70 16.57 -24.85
N ASN A 377 -5.91 17.22 -26.01
CA ASN A 377 -7.12 17.04 -26.81
C ASN A 377 -7.26 15.63 -27.42
N ASN A 378 -6.15 14.91 -27.54
CA ASN A 378 -6.10 13.52 -28.01
C ASN A 378 -5.61 12.57 -26.89
N GLU A 379 -5.81 12.95 -25.63
CA GLU A 379 -5.50 12.14 -24.44
C GLU A 379 -4.01 11.84 -24.23
N ASP A 380 -3.12 12.60 -24.87
CA ASP A 380 -1.68 12.51 -24.64
C ASP A 380 -1.22 13.53 -23.60
N PHE A 381 -1.32 13.11 -22.34
CA PHE A 381 -0.90 13.90 -21.17
C PHE A 381 0.59 13.73 -20.84
N HIS A 382 1.39 13.09 -21.71
CA HIS A 382 2.83 13.04 -21.49
C HIS A 382 3.42 14.45 -21.51
N LEU A 383 4.40 14.67 -20.64
CA LEU A 383 5.09 15.95 -20.52
C LEU A 383 6.00 16.17 -21.73
N GLN A 384 5.93 17.35 -22.35
CA GLN A 384 6.82 17.68 -23.47
C GLN A 384 8.29 17.63 -23.06
N SER A 385 9.12 17.00 -23.89
CA SER A 385 10.55 16.88 -23.64
C SER A 385 11.40 17.07 -24.90
N GLN A 386 12.35 17.98 -24.80
CA GLN A 386 13.42 18.18 -25.78
C GLN A 386 14.42 16.99 -25.87
N ILE A 387 14.32 16.00 -24.98
CA ILE A 387 15.22 14.84 -24.91
C ILE A 387 14.52 13.57 -25.36
N GLY A 388 13.25 13.43 -25.02
CA GLY A 388 12.47 12.26 -25.40
C GLY A 388 11.20 12.16 -24.58
N ARG A 389 10.07 12.49 -25.20
CA ARG A 389 8.75 12.15 -24.69
C ARG A 389 8.31 10.81 -25.26
N TYR A 390 7.62 10.01 -24.45
CA TYR A 390 7.02 8.77 -24.91
C TYR A 390 5.77 9.08 -25.75
N LEU A 391 5.66 8.41 -26.91
CA LEU A 391 4.48 8.40 -27.75
C LEU A 391 3.80 7.03 -27.64
N PRO A 392 2.59 6.95 -27.08
CA PRO A 392 1.86 5.68 -26.94
C PRO A 392 1.65 4.96 -28.28
N ASP A 393 1.99 3.68 -28.37
CA ASP A 393 1.78 2.86 -29.59
C ASP A 393 0.55 1.95 -29.52
N GLN A 394 -0.37 2.19 -28.57
CA GLN A 394 -1.59 1.41 -28.37
C GLN A 394 -1.36 -0.09 -28.12
N SER A 395 -0.10 -0.51 -27.94
CA SER A 395 0.27 -1.92 -27.75
C SER A 395 0.14 -2.36 -26.30
N ASN A 396 -0.05 -1.42 -25.36
CA ASN A 396 -0.08 -1.64 -23.92
C ASN A 396 1.11 -2.51 -23.46
N ALA A 397 2.26 -2.31 -24.10
CA ALA A 397 3.49 -3.01 -23.78
C ALA A 397 3.94 -2.59 -22.37
N PRO A 398 4.44 -3.51 -21.53
CA PRO A 398 4.86 -3.19 -20.17
C PRO A 398 6.12 -2.34 -20.10
N LYS A 399 6.79 -2.11 -21.23
CA LYS A 399 7.97 -1.26 -21.37
C LYS A 399 7.90 -0.46 -22.66
N PRO A 400 8.42 0.77 -22.68
CA PRO A 400 8.50 1.58 -23.89
C PRO A 400 9.45 0.92 -24.89
N LYS A 401 9.12 1.01 -26.18
CA LYS A 401 10.03 0.60 -27.25
C LYS A 401 10.90 1.78 -27.71
N PRO A 402 12.12 1.54 -28.20
CA PRO A 402 13.02 2.61 -28.65
C PRO A 402 12.39 3.56 -29.70
N GLU A 403 11.55 3.04 -30.58
CA GLU A 403 10.89 3.78 -31.65
C GLU A 403 9.77 4.73 -31.18
N ASN A 404 9.36 4.63 -29.90
CA ASN A 404 8.28 5.43 -29.31
C ASN A 404 8.77 6.74 -28.68
N TRP A 405 10.05 7.09 -28.80
CA TRP A 405 10.56 8.33 -28.22
C TRP A 405 10.61 9.43 -29.27
N VAL A 406 9.91 10.54 -28.99
CA VAL A 406 9.86 11.74 -29.84
C VAL A 406 10.45 12.94 -29.11
N ILE A 407 10.95 13.92 -29.86
CA ILE A 407 11.50 15.16 -29.31
C ILE A 407 10.49 16.27 -29.54
N ASP A 408 10.17 17.02 -28.48
CA ASP A 408 9.28 18.17 -28.55
C ASP A 408 10.04 19.50 -28.60
N GLU A 409 9.33 20.58 -28.90
CA GLU A 409 9.87 21.94 -28.94
C GLU A 409 10.20 22.48 -27.54
N TYR A 410 9.35 22.17 -26.56
CA TYR A 410 9.48 22.65 -25.19
C TYR A 410 9.89 21.54 -24.22
N HIS A 411 10.32 21.95 -23.03
CA HIS A 411 10.68 21.07 -21.94
C HIS A 411 9.81 21.42 -20.73
N SER A 412 9.02 20.44 -20.29
CA SER A 412 8.09 20.63 -19.18
C SER A 412 8.83 20.95 -17.88
N PRO A 413 8.33 21.91 -17.08
CA PRO A 413 8.85 22.17 -15.74
C PRO A 413 8.46 21.07 -14.72
N CYS A 414 7.59 20.13 -15.09
CA CYS A 414 7.20 18.98 -14.27
C CYS A 414 8.16 17.79 -14.43
N ILE A 415 9.11 17.87 -15.36
CA ILE A 415 10.19 16.88 -15.50
C ILE A 415 11.25 17.17 -14.42
N ASP A 416 11.76 16.11 -13.78
CA ASP A 416 12.74 16.17 -12.68
C ASP A 416 12.27 17.02 -11.46
N ALA A 417 10.95 17.12 -11.23
CA ALA A 417 10.35 18.02 -10.25
C ALA A 417 9.94 17.34 -8.92
N GLY A 418 9.95 16.01 -8.84
CA GLY A 418 9.43 15.26 -7.68
C GLY A 418 10.39 15.19 -6.48
N PRO A 419 10.12 14.41 -5.43
CA PRO A 419 10.96 14.36 -4.23
C PRO A 419 12.41 13.98 -4.54
N ALA A 420 13.38 14.62 -3.87
CA ALA A 420 14.81 14.43 -4.14
C ALA A 420 15.40 13.14 -3.55
N ASP A 421 14.70 12.53 -2.60
CA ASP A 421 15.05 11.28 -1.93
C ASP A 421 14.43 10.04 -2.62
N VAL A 422 13.52 10.24 -3.57
CA VAL A 422 12.93 9.16 -4.37
C VAL A 422 13.89 8.76 -5.49
N ASN A 423 14.11 7.46 -5.62
CA ASN A 423 15.00 6.89 -6.62
C ASN A 423 14.40 6.97 -8.04
N PRO A 424 15.01 7.71 -8.99
CA PRO A 424 14.48 7.88 -10.35
C PRO A 424 14.70 6.67 -11.27
N MET A 425 15.38 5.62 -10.82
CA MET A 425 15.75 4.47 -11.67
C MET A 425 14.57 3.64 -12.20
N GLN A 426 13.33 3.93 -11.77
CA GLN A 426 12.14 3.37 -12.39
C GLN A 426 11.78 4.06 -13.72
N GLU A 427 12.30 5.26 -13.96
CA GLU A 427 12.12 6.02 -15.19
C GLU A 427 13.16 5.65 -16.25
N SER A 428 12.80 5.82 -17.52
CA SER A 428 13.70 5.52 -18.64
C SER A 428 14.86 6.51 -18.72
N MET A 429 16.09 6.00 -18.78
CA MET A 429 17.27 6.85 -19.00
C MET A 429 17.25 7.55 -20.38
N PRO A 430 17.76 8.79 -20.48
CA PRO A 430 18.21 9.63 -19.37
C PRO A 430 17.02 10.31 -18.63
N ASN A 431 17.07 10.33 -17.29
CA ASN A 431 15.97 10.75 -16.40
C ASN A 431 16.40 11.83 -15.38
N GLY A 432 17.45 12.60 -15.70
CA GLY A 432 17.81 13.81 -14.94
C GLY A 432 18.31 13.63 -13.49
N GLY A 433 18.22 12.42 -12.93
CA GLY A 433 18.59 12.13 -11.54
C GLY A 433 17.50 12.48 -10.53
N ARG A 434 16.28 12.78 -10.97
CA ARG A 434 15.14 13.11 -10.11
C ARG A 434 13.85 12.72 -10.81
N VAL A 435 12.86 12.22 -10.06
CA VAL A 435 11.61 11.72 -10.67
C VAL A 435 10.77 12.86 -11.24
N ASN A 436 10.03 12.55 -12.30
CA ASN A 436 8.98 13.41 -12.83
C ASN A 436 7.76 13.40 -11.92
N ILE A 437 6.95 14.45 -11.99
CA ILE A 437 5.64 14.52 -11.32
C ILE A 437 4.51 14.27 -12.33
N GLY A 438 3.35 13.83 -11.84
CA GLY A 438 2.18 13.45 -12.66
C GLY A 438 2.08 11.94 -12.92
N ALA A 439 1.06 11.55 -13.70
CA ALA A 439 0.67 10.16 -13.98
C ALA A 439 1.83 9.22 -14.35
N TYR A 440 2.84 9.74 -15.04
CA TYR A 440 3.96 8.96 -15.58
C TYR A 440 5.19 8.93 -14.66
N GLY A 441 5.22 9.72 -13.59
CA GLY A 441 6.33 9.75 -12.63
C GLY A 441 6.61 8.37 -12.04
N CYS A 442 7.89 8.07 -11.82
CA CYS A 442 8.35 6.74 -11.38
C CYS A 442 7.94 5.59 -12.31
N THR A 443 7.70 5.84 -13.59
CA THR A 443 7.42 4.78 -14.57
C THR A 443 8.41 4.81 -15.73
N PRO A 444 8.62 3.68 -16.43
CA PRO A 444 9.43 3.67 -17.64
C PRO A 444 8.92 4.60 -18.75
N PHE A 445 7.67 5.06 -18.67
CA PHE A 445 6.99 5.91 -19.66
C PHE A 445 7.15 7.41 -19.37
N ALA A 446 7.79 7.75 -18.24
CA ALA A 446 8.16 9.12 -17.90
C ALA A 446 9.01 9.76 -19.01
N SER A 447 8.72 11.03 -19.32
CA SER A 447 9.50 11.81 -20.27
C SER A 447 10.95 11.99 -19.80
N LYS A 448 11.88 11.91 -20.74
CA LYS A 448 13.32 11.95 -20.50
C LYS A 448 13.83 13.36 -20.24
N SER A 449 14.97 13.45 -19.61
CA SER A 449 15.69 14.69 -19.30
C SER A 449 17.20 14.50 -19.39
N PRO A 450 18.00 15.57 -19.56
CA PRO A 450 19.44 15.44 -19.66
C PRO A 450 20.05 14.87 -18.38
N TRP A 451 20.87 13.82 -18.49
CA TRP A 451 21.58 13.29 -17.34
C TRP A 451 22.65 14.28 -16.83
N PRO A 452 22.68 14.63 -15.53
CA PRO A 452 23.59 15.65 -15.00
C PRO A 452 25.06 15.20 -15.03
N LEU A 453 25.33 13.90 -14.91
CA LEU A 453 26.68 13.33 -14.92
C LEU A 453 27.09 12.96 -16.35
N LYS A 454 27.56 13.94 -17.12
CA LYS A 454 27.89 13.78 -18.55
C LYS A 454 28.88 12.65 -18.91
N ALA A 455 29.67 12.18 -17.95
CA ALA A 455 30.66 11.11 -18.14
C ALA A 455 30.25 9.77 -17.52
N ASP A 456 29.08 9.72 -16.88
CA ASP A 456 28.43 8.48 -16.43
C ASP A 456 27.59 7.97 -17.59
N VAL A 457 28.18 7.09 -18.40
CA VAL A 457 27.56 6.57 -19.63
C VAL A 457 26.77 5.29 -19.39
N ASN A 458 26.94 4.68 -18.20
CA ASN A 458 26.16 3.53 -17.78
C ASN A 458 24.98 3.92 -16.88
N PHE A 459 24.89 5.20 -16.49
CA PHE A 459 23.81 5.80 -15.72
C PHE A 459 23.65 5.22 -14.31
N ASN A 460 24.76 4.86 -13.65
CA ASN A 460 24.74 4.30 -12.31
C ASN A 460 24.89 5.36 -11.19
N GLY A 461 24.95 6.64 -11.55
CA GLY A 461 25.12 7.76 -10.62
C GLY A 461 26.58 8.01 -10.22
N GLN A 462 27.55 7.32 -10.83
CA GLN A 462 28.97 7.45 -10.56
C GLN A 462 29.76 7.53 -11.87
N VAL A 463 30.83 8.32 -11.89
CA VAL A 463 31.76 8.35 -13.03
C VAL A 463 32.98 7.49 -12.67
N LEU A 464 32.99 6.24 -13.15
CA LEU A 464 34.03 5.25 -12.85
C LEU A 464 34.79 4.81 -14.10
N THR A 465 35.81 3.96 -13.91
CA THR A 465 36.54 3.32 -15.03
C THR A 465 35.62 2.47 -15.91
N GLU A 466 34.54 1.93 -15.35
CA GLU A 466 33.52 1.17 -16.09
C GLU A 466 32.82 2.04 -17.14
N ASP A 467 32.56 3.31 -16.85
CA ASP A 467 32.02 4.28 -17.80
C ASP A 467 32.99 4.54 -18.95
N LEU A 468 34.28 4.68 -18.63
CA LEU A 468 35.31 4.80 -19.65
C LEU A 468 35.35 3.54 -20.54
N TYR A 469 35.23 2.36 -19.95
CA TYR A 469 35.21 1.10 -20.69
C TYR A 469 34.00 1.01 -21.64
N ARG A 470 32.78 1.31 -21.14
CA ARG A 470 31.57 1.35 -21.98
C ARG A 470 31.62 2.39 -23.08
N PHE A 471 32.16 3.56 -22.78
CA PHE A 471 32.36 4.60 -23.79
C PHE A 471 33.32 4.12 -24.89
N ILE A 472 34.43 3.47 -24.52
CA ILE A 472 35.39 2.90 -25.47
C ILE A 472 34.76 1.76 -26.28
N GLU A 473 33.97 0.87 -25.68
CA GLU A 473 33.26 -0.20 -26.41
C GLU A 473 32.33 0.39 -27.48
N ASN A 474 31.50 1.37 -27.10
CA ASN A 474 30.63 2.05 -28.06
C ASN A 474 31.44 2.74 -29.17
N TRP A 475 32.57 3.36 -28.85
CA TRP A 475 33.40 4.04 -29.86
C TRP A 475 34.10 3.06 -30.81
N ILE A 476 34.57 1.90 -30.33
CA ILE A 476 35.31 0.95 -31.15
C ILE A 476 34.39 0.08 -32.02
N PHE A 477 33.17 -0.23 -31.56
CA PHE A 477 32.32 -1.24 -32.18
C PHE A 477 31.08 -0.73 -32.92
N THR A 478 30.80 0.58 -32.92
CA THR A 478 29.78 1.15 -33.81
C THR A 478 30.41 1.59 -35.13
N GLU A 479 30.23 0.82 -36.21
CA GLU A 479 30.47 1.36 -37.57
C GLU A 479 29.47 2.51 -37.84
N PRO A 480 29.91 3.59 -38.51
CA PRO A 480 28.98 4.65 -38.91
C PRO A 480 28.00 4.11 -39.96
N GLN A 481 26.69 4.24 -39.72
CA GLN A 481 25.66 4.03 -40.74
C GLN A 481 25.62 5.16 -41.77
#